data_AF-A0A5N5JK82-F1
#
_entry.id   AF-A0A5N5JK82-F1
#
_cell.length_a   1.000
_cell.length_b   1.000
_cell.length_c   1.000
_cell.angle_alpha   90.00
_cell.angle_beta   90.00
_cell.angle_gamma   90.00
#
_symmetry.space_group_name_H-M   'P 1'
#
loop_
_entity.id
_entity.type
_entity.pdbx_description
1 polymer ?
#
loop_
_entity_poly.entity_id
_entity_poly.type
_entity_poly.pdbx_seq_one_letter_code
_entity_poly.pdbx_strand_id
1 'polypeptide(L)' 'MMMMNNLLEVAQGITTKIFTEVHGWSREEVEVFLVDIRAGLKDRNVHGYVPVLVVWGQKPPAA' A
#
# COMPACT_ATOMS: atom_id res chain seq x y z
N MET A 1 -11.29 -0.37 -10.97
CA MET A 1 -10.33 0.71 -11.32
C MET A 1 -9.93 1.55 -10.10
N MET A 2 -10.85 1.92 -9.20
CA MET A 2 -10.57 2.71 -7.98
C MET A 2 -9.48 2.13 -7.05
N MET A 3 -9.54 0.84 -6.69
CA MET A 3 -8.53 0.19 -5.81
C MET A 3 -7.09 0.31 -6.35
N MET A 4 -6.91 0.12 -7.66
CA MET A 4 -5.59 0.20 -8.29
C MET A 4 -5.01 1.61 -8.25
N ASN A 5 -5.84 2.63 -8.48
CA ASN A 5 -5.41 4.03 -8.41
C ASN A 5 -5.00 4.41 -6.99
N ASN A 6 -5.78 3.99 -5.99
CA ASN A 6 -5.44 4.24 -4.58
C ASN A 6 -4.10 3.61 -4.17
N LEU A 7 -3.82 2.39 -4.63
CA LEU A 7 -2.54 1.73 -4.35
C LEU A 7 -1.35 2.45 -5.00
N LEU A 8 -1.51 2.95 -6.23
CA LEU A 8 -0.48 3.72 -6.92
C LEU A 8 -0.19 5.06 -6.23
N GLU A 9 -1.22 5.74 -5.73
CA GLU A 9 -1.07 7.00 -4.99
C GLU A 9 -0.34 6.79 -3.65
N VAL A 10 -0.67 5.71 -2.93
CA VAL A 10 -0.07 5.40 -1.62
C VAL A 10 1.36 4.86 -1.75
N ALA A 11 1.70 4.19 -2.85
CA ALA A 11 2.98 3.53 -3.06
C ALA A 11 4.18 4.46 -2.81
N GLN A 12 4.12 5.71 -3.26
CA GLN A 12 5.23 6.65 -3.10
C GLN A 12 5.49 7.00 -1.64
N GLY A 13 4.45 7.39 -0.89
CA GLY A 13 4.62 7.79 0.51
C GLY A 13 5.10 6.66 1.41
N ILE A 14 4.48 5.48 1.30
CA ILE A 14 4.83 4.33 2.14
C ILE A 14 6.24 3.83 1.82
N THR A 15 6.57 3.64 0.55
CA THR A 15 7.89 3.13 0.14
C THR A 15 8.97 4.11 0.56
N THR A 16 8.82 5.40 0.26
CA THR A 16 9.84 6.39 0.65
C THR A 16 10.06 6.40 2.15
N LYS A 17 8.99 6.46 2.95
CA LYS A 17 9.15 6.50 4.40
C LYS A 17 9.86 5.26 4.95
N ILE A 18 9.42 4.06 4.58
CA ILE A 18 9.99 2.81 5.11
C ILE A 18 11.45 2.68 4.69
N PHE A 19 11.76 2.91 3.42
CA PHE A 19 13.10 2.65 2.91
C PHE A 19 14.11 3.72 3.34
N THR A 20 13.72 4.99 3.46
CA THR A 20 14.64 6.02 3.96
C THR A 20 14.78 6.00 5.48
N GLU A 21 13.69 5.84 6.25
CA GLU A 21 13.74 5.94 7.71
C GLU A 21 14.14 4.63 8.40
N VAL A 22 13.72 3.48 7.85
CA VAL A 22 13.98 2.17 8.48
C VAL A 22 15.19 1.48 7.84
N HIS A 23 15.34 1.58 6.51
CA HIS A 23 16.39 0.87 5.77
C HIS A 23 17.58 1.76 5.39
N GLY A 24 17.52 3.07 5.67
CA GLY A 24 18.63 4.02 5.45
C GLY A 24 18.95 4.28 3.98
N TRP A 25 18.04 3.98 3.05
CA TRP A 25 18.25 4.23 1.62
C TRP A 25 18.26 5.73 1.32
N SER A 26 19.01 6.11 0.28
CA SER A 26 18.90 7.44 -0.32
C SER A 26 17.54 7.63 -1.01
N ARG A 27 17.12 8.88 -1.20
CA ARG A 27 15.86 9.17 -1.91
C ARG A 27 15.93 8.72 -3.36
N GLU A 28 17.11 8.83 -3.96
CA GLU A 28 17.38 8.46 -5.34
C GLU A 28 17.21 6.95 -5.55
N GLU A 29 17.74 6.11 -4.64
CA GLU A 29 17.54 4.66 -4.67
C GLU A 29 16.07 4.28 -4.55
N VAL A 30 15.33 4.97 -3.68
CA VAL A 30 13.88 4.75 -3.52
C VAL A 30 13.12 5.14 -4.79
N GLU A 31 13.41 6.27 -5.42
CA GLU A 31 12.71 6.71 -6.63
C GLU A 31 12.96 5.75 -7.81
N VAL A 32 14.17 5.20 -7.93
CA VAL A 32 14.45 4.11 -8.89
C VAL A 32 13.62 2.88 -8.57
N PHE A 33 13.59 2.45 -7.30
CA PHE A 33 12.79 1.28 -6.88
C PHE A 33 11.28 1.48 -7.10
N LEU A 34 10.78 2.70 -6.94
CA LEU A 34 9.37 3.05 -7.20
C LEU A 34 8.96 2.87 -8.67
N VAL A 35 9.90 2.84 -9.62
CA VAL A 35 9.60 2.49 -11.02
C VAL A 35 9.09 1.06 -11.11
N ASP A 36 9.80 0.13 -10.48
CA ASP A 36 9.45 -1.29 -10.49
C ASP A 36 8.17 -1.58 -9.71
N ILE A 37 7.96 -0.91 -8.58
CA ILE A 37 6.70 -1.00 -7.82
C ILE A 37 5.51 -0.59 -8.69
N ARG A 38 5.60 0.55 -9.38
CA ARG A 38 4.50 1.03 -10.25
C ARG A 38 4.26 0.09 -11.43
N ALA A 39 5.30 -0.55 -11.95
CA ALA A 39 5.18 -1.55 -13.01
C ALA A 39 4.46 -2.81 -12.49
N GLY A 40 4.88 -3.34 -11.33
CA GLY A 40 4.26 -4.52 -10.70
C GLY A 40 2.80 -4.29 -10.33
N LEU A 41 2.45 -3.11 -9.79
CA LEU A 41 1.06 -2.77 -9.47
C LEU A 41 0.16 -2.69 -10.71
N LYS A 42 0.71 -2.41 -11.90
CA LYS A 42 -0.03 -2.35 -13.17
C LYS A 42 -0.05 -3.69 -13.90
N ASP A 43 0.71 -4.68 -13.45
CA ASP A 43 0.74 -6.00 -14.09
C ASP A 43 -0.58 -6.73 -13.84
N ARG A 44 -1.32 -6.94 -14.92
CA ARG A 44 -2.65 -7.59 -14.90
C ARG A 44 -2.57 -9.10 -14.73
N ASN A 45 -1.36 -9.69 -14.83
CA ASN A 45 -1.13 -11.11 -14.61
C ASN A 45 -0.96 -11.43 -13.12
N VAL A 46 -0.73 -10.41 -12.28
CA VAL A 46 -0.57 -10.56 -10.83
C VAL A 46 -1.88 -10.19 -10.14
N HIS A 47 -2.46 -11.13 -9.39
CA HIS A 47 -3.67 -10.88 -8.60
C HIS A 47 -3.34 -10.76 -7.11
N GLY A 48 -3.50 -9.55 -6.56
CA GLY A 48 -3.32 -9.30 -5.13
C GLY A 48 -4.51 -9.79 -4.31
N TYR A 49 -4.25 -10.59 -3.28
CA TYR A 49 -5.25 -10.98 -2.28
C TYR A 49 -5.00 -10.23 -0.98
N VAL A 50 -6.04 -9.60 -0.44
CA VAL A 50 -5.99 -8.91 0.85
C VAL A 50 -7.09 -9.46 1.75
N PRO A 51 -6.78 -10.01 2.93
CA PRO A 51 -7.80 -10.42 3.88
C PRO A 51 -8.52 -9.18 4.41
N VAL A 52 -9.84 -9.11 4.22
CA VAL A 52 -10.68 -8.06 4.78
C VAL A 52 -11.43 -8.63 5.97
N LEU A 53 -11.06 -8.20 7.17
CA LEU A 53 -11.75 -8.57 8.42
C LEU A 53 -12.82 -7.53 8.71
N VAL A 54 -14.09 -7.95 8.65
CA VAL A 54 -15.23 -7.11 9.02
C VAL A 54 -15.72 -7.56 10.38
N VAL A 55 -15.69 -6.63 11.34
CA VAL A 55 -16.20 -6.83 12.70
C VAL A 55 -17.32 -5.83 12.96
N TRP A 56 -18.41 -6.30 13.56
CA TRP A 56 -19.53 -5.48 13.99
C TRP A 56 -19.79 -5.70 15.47
N GLY A 57 -20.14 -4.61 16.17
CA GLY A 57 -20.53 -4.65 17.58
C GLY A 57 -21.95 -4.15 17.76
N GLN A 58 -22.69 -4.77 18.67
CA GLN A 58 -24.01 -4.29 19.11
C GLN A 58 -23.83 -3.42 20.35
N LYS A 59 -24.38 -2.20 20.34
CA LYS A 59 -24.43 -1.35 21.54
C LYS A 59 -25.21 -2.07 22.66
N PRO A 60 -24.72 -2.10 23.91
CA PRO A 60 -25.44 -2.74 25.00
C PRO A 60 -26.81 -2.07 25.25
N PRO A 61 -27.83 -2.83 25.69
CA PRO A 61 -29.14 -2.27 26.04
C PRO A 61 -29.01 -1.28 27.21
N ALA A 62 -29.85 -0.24 27.21
CA ALA A 62 -29.94 0.68 28.34
C ALA A 62 -30.45 -0.04 29.59
N ALA A 63 -29.93 0.33 30.76
CA ALA A 63 -30.34 -0.20 32.06
C ALA A 63 -31.76 0.23 32.43
#